data_AF-A0A150M3Z2-F1
#
_entry.id   AF-A0A150M3Z2-F1
#
_cell.length_a   1.000
_cell.length_b   1.000
_cell.length_c   1.000
_cell.angle_alpha   90.00
_cell.angle_beta   90.00
_cell.angle_gamma   90.00
#
_symmetry.space_group_name_H-M   'P 1'
#
loop_
_entity.id
_entity.type
_entity.pdbx_description
1 polymer ?
#
loop_
_entity_poly.entity_id
_entity_poly.type
_entity_poly.pdbx_seq_one_letter_code
_entity_poly.pdbx_strand_id
1 'polypeptide(L)'
;MFMIEKGYAPPWEEWLSITWKNILSLTRNFVQHDLNVVIDCVVESELEWFCQHISDLNIPIKYIVLIASEDKLIERLNKRGDDHLIDRSLFLLKKLGSSAGNKKYIYDTTHKQPSEIVHDLMHLSDFYVTEL
;
A
#
# COMPACT_ATOMS: atom_id res chain seq x y z
N MET A 1 15.59 -9.25 -10.53
CA MET A 1 16.61 -9.97 -9.73
C MET A 1 17.58 -8.95 -9.19
N PHE A 2 17.45 -8.55 -7.92
CA PHE A 2 18.48 -7.80 -7.23
C PHE A 2 19.42 -8.82 -6.57
N MET A 3 20.65 -8.90 -7.08
CA MET A 3 21.72 -9.66 -6.42
C MET A 3 22.34 -8.75 -5.36
N ILE A 4 22.07 -9.03 -4.10
CA ILE A 4 22.88 -8.50 -2.99
C ILE A 4 23.99 -9.51 -2.77
N GLU A 5 25.20 -9.20 -3.23
CA GLU A 5 26.39 -9.90 -2.76
C GLU A 5 26.45 -9.79 -1.24
N LYS A 6 26.61 -10.94 -0.56
CA LYS A 6 26.67 -11.04 0.89
C LYS A 6 27.68 -10.01 1.45
N GLY A 7 27.20 -9.05 2.24
CA GLY A 7 28.09 -8.14 2.95
C GLY A 7 27.42 -7.29 4.03
N TYR A 8 26.24 -6.72 3.77
CA TYR A 8 25.54 -5.88 4.74
C TYR A 8 24.04 -5.84 4.43
N ALA A 9 23.22 -6.27 5.38
CA ALA A 9 21.80 -5.98 5.39
C ALA A 9 21.60 -4.84 6.40
N PRO A 10 21.24 -3.62 5.98
CA PRO A 10 20.91 -2.57 6.93
C PRO A 10 19.79 -2.99 7.89
N PRO A 11 19.62 -2.30 9.04
CA PRO A 11 18.45 -2.46 9.90
C PRO A 11 17.15 -2.29 9.10
N TRP A 12 16.07 -2.91 9.58
CA TRP A 12 14.77 -2.88 8.90
C TRP A 12 14.28 -1.45 8.63
N GLU A 13 14.46 -0.55 9.59
CA GLU A 13 14.05 0.85 9.50
C GLU A 13 14.82 1.59 8.39
N GLU A 14 16.11 1.28 8.22
CA GLU A 14 16.93 1.84 7.16
C GLU A 14 16.52 1.27 5.79
N TRP A 15 16.27 -0.04 5.69
CA TRP A 15 15.71 -0.66 4.49
C TRP A 15 14.37 -0.04 4.06
N LEU A 16 13.48 0.16 5.03
CA LEU A 16 12.17 0.76 4.81
C LEU A 16 12.32 2.21 4.33
N SER A 17 13.19 2.99 4.97
CA SER A 17 13.49 4.37 4.55
C SER A 17 14.03 4.43 3.11
N ILE A 18 14.98 3.56 2.77
CA ILE A 18 15.54 3.49 1.42
C ILE A 18 14.45 3.11 0.40
N THR A 19 13.60 2.14 0.74
CA THR A 19 12.49 1.70 -0.12
C THR A 19 11.55 2.85 -0.42
N TRP A 20 11.12 3.60 0.60
CA TRP A 20 10.23 4.75 0.42
C TRP A 20 10.85 5.91 -0.34
N LYS A 21 12.15 6.18 -0.14
CA LYS A 21 12.90 7.15 -0.96
C LYS A 21 12.91 6.75 -2.44
N ASN A 22 13.12 5.47 -2.73
CA ASN A 22 13.09 4.96 -4.11
C ASN A 22 11.69 5.05 -4.72
N ILE A 23 10.64 4.67 -3.98
CA ILE A 23 9.25 4.82 -4.42
C ILE A 23 8.93 6.29 -4.72
N LEU A 24 9.36 7.22 -3.87
CA LEU A 24 9.21 8.65 -4.09
C LEU A 24 9.91 9.10 -5.37
N SER A 25 11.19 8.76 -5.55
CA SER A 25 11.94 9.14 -6.75
C SER A 25 11.29 8.62 -8.04
N LEU A 26 10.83 7.36 -8.05
CA LEU A 26 10.15 6.78 -9.19
C LEU A 26 8.79 7.42 -9.46
N THR A 27 8.01 7.65 -8.42
CA THR A 27 6.71 8.33 -8.54
C THR A 27 6.88 9.71 -9.15
N ARG A 28 7.83 10.51 -8.64
CA ARG A 28 8.10 11.85 -9.17
C ARG A 28 8.51 11.80 -10.64
N ASN A 29 9.39 10.87 -11.01
CA ASN A 29 9.80 10.69 -12.41
C ASN A 29 8.60 10.38 -13.32
N PHE A 30 7.73 9.44 -12.94
CA PHE A 30 6.56 9.10 -13.73
C PHE A 30 5.55 10.25 -13.84
N VAL A 31 5.28 10.95 -12.73
CA VAL A 31 4.35 12.08 -12.71
C VAL A 31 4.85 13.24 -13.59
N GLN A 32 6.16 13.53 -13.58
CA GLN A 32 6.77 14.55 -14.44
C GLN A 32 6.67 14.24 -15.95
N HIS A 33 6.33 13.00 -16.30
CA HIS A 33 6.09 12.53 -17.66
C HIS A 33 4.60 12.27 -17.93
N ASP A 34 3.70 12.88 -17.14
CA ASP A 34 2.25 12.80 -17.27
C ASP A 34 1.69 11.36 -17.14
N LEU A 35 2.39 10.50 -16.39
CA LEU A 35 1.96 9.12 -16.15
C LEU A 35 1.25 8.98 -14.79
N ASN A 36 0.16 8.21 -14.79
CA ASN A 36 -0.48 7.75 -13.55
C ASN A 36 0.40 6.71 -12.85
N VAL A 37 0.46 6.78 -11.53
CA VAL A 37 1.27 5.87 -10.71
C VAL A 37 0.37 5.08 -9.75
N VAL A 38 0.56 3.76 -9.72
CA VAL A 38 -0.06 2.86 -8.75
C VAL A 38 1.06 2.27 -7.90
N ILE A 39 0.96 2.45 -6.59
CA ILE A 39 1.93 1.91 -5.62
C ILE A 39 1.22 0.79 -4.86
N ASP A 40 1.61 -0.46 -5.14
CA ASP A 40 1.10 -1.65 -4.45
C ASP A 40 2.06 -2.04 -3.32
N CYS A 41 1.79 -1.54 -2.12
CA CYS A 41 2.58 -1.87 -0.93
C CYS A 41 1.76 -1.73 0.35
N VAL A 42 2.25 -2.33 1.43
CA VAL A 42 1.71 -2.11 2.78
C VAL A 42 2.22 -0.77 3.29
N VAL A 43 1.30 0.11 3.69
CA VAL A 43 1.60 1.41 4.30
C VAL A 43 1.15 1.37 5.75
N GLU A 44 2.09 1.53 6.70
CA GLU A 44 1.79 1.51 8.13
C GLU A 44 1.76 2.93 8.71
N SER A 45 2.78 3.74 8.43
CA SER A 45 2.91 5.13 8.92
C SER A 45 3.43 6.12 7.88
N GLU A 46 3.73 5.66 6.68
CA GLU A 46 4.53 6.40 5.71
C GLU A 46 3.69 7.33 4.82
N LEU A 47 2.36 7.22 4.88
CA LEU A 47 1.45 8.02 4.04
C LEU A 47 1.68 9.52 4.19
N GLU A 48 1.73 10.01 5.44
CA GLU A 48 1.90 11.44 5.72
C GLU A 48 3.24 11.95 5.18
N TRP A 49 4.32 11.22 5.48
CA TRP A 49 5.65 11.53 4.96
C TRP A 49 5.65 11.56 3.42
N PHE A 50 5.08 10.55 2.78
CA PHE A 50 5.08 10.44 1.32
C PHE A 50 4.36 11.62 0.67
N CYS A 51 3.17 11.94 1.16
CA CYS A 51 2.38 13.03 0.61
C CYS A 51 3.01 14.40 0.85
N GLN A 52 3.65 14.64 2.00
CA GLN A 52 4.42 15.88 2.24
C GLN A 52 5.52 16.06 1.18
N HIS A 53 6.22 14.98 0.80
CA HIS A 53 7.36 15.02 -0.13
C HIS A 53 6.98 15.06 -1.63
N ILE A 54 5.70 14.92 -1.96
CA ILE A 54 5.19 15.04 -3.33
C ILE A 54 4.20 16.19 -3.50
N SER A 55 3.96 16.95 -2.42
CA SER A 55 3.01 18.07 -2.38
C SER A 55 3.30 19.16 -3.42
N ASP A 56 4.57 19.37 -3.78
CA ASP A 56 5.01 20.33 -4.79
C ASP A 56 4.53 19.99 -6.21
N LEU A 57 4.18 18.72 -6.48
CA LEU A 57 3.65 18.32 -7.78
C LEU A 57 2.16 18.65 -7.96
N ASN A 58 1.46 19.06 -6.89
CA ASN A 58 0.04 19.43 -6.91
C ASN A 58 -0.86 18.39 -7.61
N ILE A 59 -0.61 17.11 -7.34
CA ILE A 59 -1.37 15.99 -7.91
C ILE A 59 -2.41 15.46 -6.93
N PRO A 60 -3.55 14.94 -7.43
CA PRO A 60 -4.48 14.22 -6.58
C PRO A 60 -3.89 12.86 -6.17
N ILE A 61 -3.96 12.54 -4.88
CA ILE A 61 -3.50 11.26 -4.33
C ILE A 61 -4.72 10.46 -3.86
N LYS A 62 -4.82 9.21 -4.31
CA LYS A 62 -5.83 8.25 -3.86
C LYS A 62 -5.18 7.19 -2.99
N TYR A 63 -5.60 7.08 -1.73
CA TYR A 63 -5.07 6.09 -0.79
C TYR A 63 -6.18 5.14 -0.35
N ILE A 64 -5.92 3.83 -0.49
CA ILE A 64 -6.93 2.78 -0.28
C ILE A 64 -6.28 1.65 0.52
N VAL A 65 -6.91 1.27 1.62
CA VAL A 65 -6.55 0.12 2.43
C VAL A 65 -7.49 -1.03 2.07
N LEU A 66 -6.99 -1.96 1.24
CA LEU A 66 -7.73 -3.15 0.87
C LEU A 66 -7.72 -4.15 2.01
N ILE A 67 -8.91 -4.49 2.52
CA ILE A 67 -9.07 -5.51 3.56
C ILE A 67 -9.90 -6.69 3.05
N ALA A 68 -9.81 -7.81 3.74
CA ALA A 68 -10.70 -8.95 3.59
C ALA A 68 -10.86 -9.63 4.95
N SER A 69 -11.89 -10.46 5.10
CA SER A 69 -12.06 -11.29 6.30
C SER A 69 -10.83 -12.19 6.55
N GLU A 70 -10.60 -12.54 7.82
CA GLU A 70 -9.50 -13.43 8.23
C GLU A 70 -9.52 -14.73 7.42
N ASP A 71 -10.68 -15.39 7.31
CA ASP A 71 -10.86 -16.63 6.54
C ASP A 71 -10.46 -16.47 5.07
N LYS A 72 -10.83 -15.35 4.44
CA LYS A 72 -10.49 -15.10 3.04
C LYS A 72 -9.02 -14.79 2.84
N LEU A 73 -8.36 -14.11 3.78
CA LEU A 73 -6.92 -13.93 3.73
C LEU A 73 -6.19 -15.27 3.85
N ILE A 74 -6.57 -16.10 4.81
CA ILE A 74 -6.01 -17.44 5.02
C ILE A 74 -6.19 -18.30 3.76
N GLU A 75 -7.40 -18.33 3.19
CA GLU A 75 -7.69 -19.05 1.94
C GLU A 75 -6.78 -18.60 0.79
N ARG A 76 -6.66 -17.28 0.57
CA ARG A 76 -5.86 -16.69 -0.52
C ARG A 76 -4.37 -16.98 -0.33
N LEU A 77 -3.85 -16.90 0.89
CA LEU A 77 -2.45 -17.17 1.22
C LEU A 77 -2.10 -18.64 1.02
N ASN A 78 -2.93 -19.55 1.56
CA ASN A 78 -2.75 -20.99 1.36
C ASN A 78 -2.78 -21.36 -0.12
N LYS A 79 -3.70 -20.78 -0.90
CA LYS A 79 -3.80 -21.04 -2.35
C LYS A 79 -2.55 -20.62 -3.12
N ARG A 80 -1.82 -19.59 -2.66
CA ARG A 80 -0.56 -19.15 -3.26
C ARG A 80 0.67 -19.94 -2.78
N GLY A 81 0.56 -20.65 -1.66
CA GLY A 81 1.71 -21.26 -0.97
C GLY A 81 2.45 -20.27 -0.06
N ASP A 82 1.77 -19.21 0.38
CA ASP A 82 2.30 -18.16 1.27
C ASP A 82 1.81 -18.36 2.72
N ASP A 83 1.67 -19.60 3.16
CA ASP A 83 1.18 -19.96 4.51
C ASP A 83 2.02 -19.34 5.63
N HIS A 84 3.34 -19.24 5.44
CA HIS A 84 4.27 -18.57 6.35
C HIS A 84 3.98 -17.07 6.58
N LEU A 85 3.15 -16.42 5.74
CA LEU A 85 2.76 -15.02 5.91
C LEU A 85 1.44 -14.85 6.68
N ILE A 86 0.70 -15.92 6.98
CA ILE A 86 -0.64 -15.85 7.61
C ILE A 86 -0.61 -15.01 8.89
N ASP A 87 0.27 -15.32 9.83
CA ASP A 87 0.34 -14.62 11.12
C ASP A 87 0.60 -13.11 10.94
N ARG A 88 1.54 -12.78 10.03
CA ARG A 88 1.87 -11.38 9.73
C ARG A 88 0.71 -10.66 9.03
N SER A 89 0.02 -11.32 8.10
CA SER A 89 -1.13 -10.76 7.40
C SER A 89 -2.31 -10.51 8.34
N LEU A 90 -2.59 -11.43 9.28
CA LEU A 90 -3.65 -11.25 10.28
C LEU A 90 -3.30 -10.15 11.29
N PHE A 91 -2.02 -10.04 11.68
CA PHE A 91 -1.54 -8.90 12.46
C PHE A 91 -1.77 -7.57 11.73
N LEU A 92 -1.42 -7.50 10.45
CA LEU A 92 -1.60 -6.29 9.65
C LEU A 92 -3.07 -5.95 9.42
N LEU A 93 -3.94 -6.95 9.21
CA LEU A 93 -5.39 -6.72 9.11
C LEU A 93 -5.91 -6.00 10.35
N LYS A 94 -5.54 -6.47 11.54
CA LYS A 94 -5.95 -5.84 12.81
C LYS A 94 -5.37 -4.43 12.93
N LYS A 95 -4.05 -4.29 12.74
CA LYS A 95 -3.35 -2.99 12.87
C LYS A 95 -3.91 -1.93 11.92
N LEU A 96 -4.06 -2.26 10.64
CA LEU A 96 -4.49 -1.33 9.61
C LEU A 96 -6.00 -1.07 9.65
N GLY A 97 -6.79 -2.11 9.96
CA GLY A 97 -8.25 -2.01 10.06
C GLY A 97 -8.73 -1.25 11.30
N SER A 98 -7.95 -1.24 12.39
CA SER A 98 -8.31 -0.51 13.62
C SER A 98 -7.73 0.92 13.69
N SER A 99 -6.86 1.30 12.76
CA SER A 99 -6.23 2.62 12.77
C SER A 99 -7.24 3.72 12.44
N ALA A 100 -7.33 4.73 13.32
CA ALA A 100 -8.23 5.88 13.11
C ALA A 100 -7.93 6.61 11.80
N GLY A 101 -6.64 6.74 11.43
CA GLY A 101 -6.21 7.39 10.19
C GLY A 101 -6.63 6.62 8.92
N ASN A 102 -6.81 5.30 9.02
CA ASN A 102 -7.21 4.47 7.89
C ASN A 102 -8.72 4.36 7.71
N LYS A 103 -9.53 4.75 8.70
CA LYS A 103 -10.98 4.47 8.70
C LYS A 103 -11.72 4.97 7.46
N LYS A 104 -11.35 6.14 6.93
CA LYS A 104 -11.92 6.69 5.67
C LYS A 104 -11.39 6.03 4.40
N TYR A 105 -10.29 5.29 4.50
CA TYR A 105 -9.58 4.70 3.37
C TYR A 105 -9.79 3.19 3.23
N ILE A 106 -10.54 2.56 4.14
CA ILE A 106 -10.78 1.12 4.12
C ILE A 106 -11.77 0.76 3.01
N TYR A 107 -11.42 -0.29 2.25
CA TYR A 107 -12.28 -0.89 1.26
C TYR A 107 -12.29 -2.42 1.40
N ASP A 108 -13.46 -2.99 1.65
CA ASP A 108 -13.63 -4.44 1.89
C ASP A 108 -13.75 -5.23 0.58
N THR A 109 -12.84 -6.18 0.40
CA THR A 109 -12.71 -7.04 -0.78
C THR A 109 -13.12 -8.50 -0.53
N THR A 110 -13.72 -8.81 0.63
CA THR A 110 -14.01 -10.18 1.08
C THR A 110 -14.79 -10.99 0.05
N HIS A 111 -15.80 -10.37 -0.57
CA HIS A 111 -16.71 -11.02 -1.52
C HIS A 111 -16.61 -10.48 -2.95
N LYS A 112 -15.51 -9.79 -3.28
CA LYS A 112 -15.34 -9.12 -4.57
C LYS A 112 -14.31 -9.82 -5.44
N GLN A 113 -14.58 -9.86 -6.74
CA GLN A 113 -13.60 -10.22 -7.75
C GLN A 113 -12.69 -9.04 -8.09
N PRO A 114 -11.46 -9.29 -8.56
CA PRO A 114 -10.54 -8.22 -8.95
C PRO A 114 -11.12 -7.19 -9.91
N SER A 115 -11.93 -7.60 -10.89
CA SER A 115 -12.58 -6.69 -11.84
C SER A 115 -13.58 -5.75 -11.18
N GLU A 116 -14.34 -6.25 -10.19
CA GLU A 116 -15.29 -5.44 -9.42
C GLU A 116 -14.54 -4.44 -8.53
N ILE A 117 -13.45 -4.88 -7.90
CA ILE A 117 -12.60 -4.00 -7.09
C ILE A 117 -12.06 -2.87 -7.96
N VAL A 118 -11.46 -3.19 -9.11
CA VAL A 118 -10.93 -2.15 -10.02
C VAL A 118 -12.02 -1.19 -10.47
N HIS A 119 -13.19 -1.69 -10.86
CA HIS A 119 -14.32 -0.86 -11.28
C HIS A 119 -14.74 0.13 -10.18
N ASP A 120 -14.92 -0.36 -8.95
CA ASP A 120 -15.28 0.48 -7.81
C ASP A 120 -14.20 1.53 -7.53
N LEU A 121 -12.93 1.10 -7.50
CA LEU A 121 -11.80 1.99 -7.23
C LEU A 121 -11.58 3.02 -8.35
N MET A 122 -12.08 2.83 -9.56
CA MET A 122 -12.05 3.86 -10.59
C MET A 122 -13.15 4.91 -10.44
N HIS A 123 -14.23 4.62 -9.71
CA HIS A 123 -15.43 5.46 -9.68
C HIS A 123 -15.75 6.06 -8.31
N LEU A 124 -15.23 5.49 -7.22
CA LEU A 124 -15.40 6.04 -5.88
C LEU A 124 -14.54 7.29 -5.66
N SER A 125 -15.13 8.38 -5.17
CA SER A 125 -14.44 9.63 -4.79
C SER A 125 -13.83 9.59 -3.39
N ASP A 126 -14.23 8.63 -2.56
CA ASP A 126 -14.09 8.74 -1.10
C ASP A 126 -12.66 8.49 -0.58
N PHE A 127 -11.74 8.16 -1.48
CA PHE A 127 -10.36 7.77 -1.17
C PHE A 127 -9.31 8.83 -1.51
N TYR A 128 -9.72 10.02 -1.96
CA TYR A 128 -8.78 11.11 -2.16
C TYR A 128 -8.24 11.62 -0.82
N VAL A 129 -6.94 11.89 -0.76
CA VAL A 129 -6.30 12.52 0.37
C VAL A 129 -6.56 14.02 0.29
N THR A 130 -7.45 14.52 1.14
CA THR A 130 -7.91 15.92 1.12
C THR A 130 -7.20 16.82 2.13
N GLU A 131 -6.61 16.24 3.18
CA GLU A 131 -5.94 16.94 4.28
C GLU A 131 -4.85 16.04 4.87
N LEU A 132 -3.68 16.63 5.16
CA LEU A 132 -2.56 16.05 5.90
C LEU A 132 -2.04 17.05 6.91
#